data_AF-A0AAE3DSE4-F1
#
_entry.id   AF-A0AAE3DSE4-F1
#
_cell.length_a   1.000
_cell.length_b   1.000
_cell.length_c   1.000
_cell.angle_alpha   90.00
_cell.angle_beta   90.00
_cell.angle_gamma   90.00
#
_symmetry.space_group_name_H-M   'P 1'
#
loop_
_entity.id
_entity.type
_entity.pdbx_description
1 polymer ?
#
loop_
_entity_poly.entity_id
_entity_poly.type
_entity_poly.pdbx_seq_one_letter_code
_entity_poly.pdbx_strand_id
1 'polypeptide(L)'
;MVSGVFSDNAPINPAIADTVKQFNSRYGTDVTLHMVTLQELYDLIREKVKDAPVYQGTMNDWWGNGVGSTPYAVKHFKEALRLSRICDRLEENTGVHNEELVQAYGDNSLLYSEHTWGHSATISNPCDTMVTNLDFRKNSYASKAHEAAAMRKMNSAFLWEISCATIAIPEK
;
A
#
# COMPACT_ATOMS: atom_id res chain seq x y z
N MET A 1 10.49 17.86 -1.67
CA MET A 1 11.39 16.72 -1.92
C MET A 1 12.22 17.06 -3.15
N VAL A 2 13.54 16.85 -3.11
CA VAL A 2 14.41 17.08 -4.27
C VAL A 2 14.58 15.75 -5.00
N SER A 3 14.41 15.76 -6.32
CA SER A 3 14.56 14.57 -7.15
C SER A 3 15.80 14.68 -8.04
N GLY A 4 16.47 13.55 -8.30
CA GLY A 4 17.67 13.51 -9.13
C GLY A 4 17.43 13.79 -10.61
N VAL A 5 16.21 13.53 -11.08
CA VAL A 5 15.67 13.87 -12.40
C VAL A 5 14.19 14.21 -12.27
N PHE A 6 13.61 14.91 -13.25
CA PHE A 6 12.18 15.25 -13.25
C PHE A 6 11.33 14.04 -13.68
N SER A 7 11.34 13.00 -12.86
CA SER A 7 10.58 11.76 -13.03
C SER A 7 10.39 11.08 -11.68
N ASP A 8 9.33 10.28 -11.57
CA ASP A 8 9.20 9.28 -10.52
C ASP A 8 10.34 8.26 -10.60
N ASN A 9 10.64 7.62 -9.47
CA ASN A 9 11.71 6.60 -9.34
C ASN A 9 13.10 7.09 -9.78
N ALA A 10 13.37 8.39 -9.60
CA ALA A 10 14.65 8.97 -9.93
C ALA A 10 15.79 8.32 -9.14
N PRO A 11 16.92 8.01 -9.79
CA PRO A 11 18.11 7.55 -9.09
C PRO A 11 18.67 8.64 -8.19
N ILE A 12 19.48 8.23 -7.23
CA ILE A 12 20.27 9.14 -6.39
C ILE A 12 21.17 9.99 -7.30
N ASN A 13 21.19 11.30 -7.06
CA ASN A 13 22.02 12.24 -7.83
C ASN A 13 22.96 13.05 -6.91
N PRO A 14 24.25 12.71 -6.85
CA PRO A 14 25.23 13.43 -6.04
C PRO A 14 25.39 14.91 -6.41
N ALA A 15 25.09 15.31 -7.65
CA ALA A 15 25.22 16.70 -8.10
C ALA A 15 24.28 17.67 -7.35
N ILE A 16 23.26 17.15 -6.66
CA ILE A 16 22.41 17.96 -5.77
C ILE A 16 23.26 18.59 -4.65
N ALA A 17 24.18 17.83 -4.05
CA ALA A 17 25.05 18.33 -2.99
C ALA A 17 26.00 19.43 -3.50
N ASP A 18 26.56 19.23 -4.69
CA ASP A 18 27.41 20.24 -5.34
C ASP A 18 26.64 21.51 -5.67
N THR A 19 25.38 21.36 -6.11
CA THR A 19 24.48 22.49 -6.38
C THR A 19 24.21 23.29 -5.11
N VAL A 20 23.92 22.61 -3.99
CA VAL A 20 23.74 23.25 -2.67
C VAL A 20 25.00 24.00 -2.25
N LYS A 21 26.18 23.39 -2.40
CA LYS A 21 27.47 24.03 -2.06
C LYS A 21 27.73 25.28 -2.90
N GLN A 22 27.50 25.20 -4.21
CA GLN A 22 27.66 26.34 -5.12
C GLN A 22 26.66 27.46 -4.81
N PHE A 23 25.40 27.10 -4.53
CA PHE A 23 24.38 28.07 -4.14
C PHE A 23 24.77 28.82 -2.87
N ASN A 24 25.15 28.09 -1.81
CA ASN A 24 25.54 28.70 -0.54
C ASN A 24 26.79 29.56 -0.66
N SER A 25 27.75 29.17 -1.50
CA SER A 25 28.95 29.97 -1.77
C SER A 25 28.61 31.33 -2.42
N ARG A 26 27.61 31.35 -3.30
CA ARG A 26 27.26 32.54 -4.10
C ARG A 26 26.18 33.41 -3.45
N TYR A 27 25.22 32.81 -2.75
CA TYR A 27 23.99 33.45 -2.27
C TYR A 27 23.69 33.18 -0.78
N GLY A 28 24.61 32.54 -0.07
CA GLY A 28 24.40 32.07 1.32
C GLY A 28 24.20 33.15 2.37
N THR A 29 24.36 34.43 2.03
CA THR A 29 24.20 35.56 2.96
C THR A 29 22.75 35.75 3.40
N ASP A 30 21.80 35.66 2.47
CA ASP A 30 20.38 35.87 2.76
C ASP A 30 19.61 34.55 2.91
N VAL A 31 19.96 33.54 2.11
CA VAL A 31 19.30 32.24 2.10
C VAL A 31 20.35 31.14 2.06
N THR A 32 20.28 30.23 3.02
CA THR A 32 21.14 29.03 3.05
C THR A 32 20.32 27.78 2.76
N LEU A 33 20.82 26.95 1.84
CA LEU A 33 20.25 25.65 1.54
C LEU A 33 20.91 24.57 2.40
N HIS A 34 20.09 23.70 2.99
CA HIS A 34 20.54 22.56 3.79
C HIS A 34 19.90 21.28 3.23
N MET A 35 20.71 20.24 3.01
CA MET A 35 20.20 18.90 2.79
C MET A 35 19.88 18.29 4.15
N VAL A 36 18.62 17.90 4.35
CA VAL A 36 18.11 17.38 5.62
C VAL A 36 17.22 16.17 5.37
N THR A 37 17.14 15.31 6.37
CA THR A 37 16.12 14.26 6.48
C THR A 37 14.76 14.86 6.81
N LEU A 38 13.69 14.06 6.65
CA LEU A 38 12.33 14.48 7.04
C LEU A 38 12.23 14.77 8.54
N GLN A 39 12.96 14.03 9.38
CA GLN A 39 12.98 14.22 10.83
C GLN A 39 13.61 15.57 11.19
N GLU A 40 14.78 15.87 10.64
CA GLU A 40 15.45 17.16 10.85
C GLU A 40 14.59 18.32 10.36
N LEU A 41 13.95 18.18 9.19
CA LEU A 41 13.00 19.19 8.70
C LEU A 41 11.86 19.42 9.70
N TYR A 42 11.26 18.35 10.20
CA TYR A 42 10.17 18.44 11.17
C TYR A 42 10.61 19.16 12.44
N ASP A 43 11.76 18.80 13.00
CA ASP A 43 12.31 19.42 14.22
C ASP A 43 12.61 20.92 14.03
N LEU A 44 13.03 21.32 12.83
CA LEU A 44 13.29 22.72 12.49
C LEU A 44 12.03 23.59 12.34
N ILE A 45 10.89 22.99 11.95
CA ILE A 45 9.67 23.75 11.62
C ILE A 45 8.57 23.63 12.66
N ARG A 46 8.53 22.56 13.47
CA ARG A 46 7.42 22.23 14.39
C ARG A 46 6.91 23.40 15.23
N GLU A 47 7.81 24.12 15.91
CA GLU A 47 7.43 25.24 16.78
C GLU A 47 6.98 26.47 15.98
N LYS A 48 7.47 26.62 14.75
CA LYS A 48 7.12 27.73 13.84
C LYS A 48 5.74 27.55 13.23
N VAL A 49 5.28 26.30 13.11
CA VAL A 49 3.98 25.95 12.52
C VAL A 49 2.94 25.52 13.56
N LYS A 50 3.22 25.72 14.85
CA LYS A 50 2.33 25.31 15.96
C LYS A 50 0.92 25.91 15.88
N ASP A 51 0.82 27.12 15.33
CA ASP A 51 -0.43 27.88 15.17
C ASP A 51 -1.00 27.76 13.74
N ALA A 52 -0.51 26.79 12.95
CA ALA A 52 -1.00 26.57 11.59
C ALA A 52 -2.50 26.18 11.60
N PRO A 53 -3.28 26.57 10.57
CA PRO A 53 -4.68 26.20 10.49
C PRO A 53 -4.89 24.67 10.49
N VAL A 54 -5.87 24.23 11.28
CA VAL A 54 -6.27 22.82 11.33
C VAL A 54 -7.42 22.58 10.37
N TYR A 55 -7.21 21.68 9.41
CA TYR A 55 -8.23 21.21 8.49
C TYR A 55 -8.70 19.80 8.90
N GLN A 56 -10.01 19.57 8.88
CA GLN A 56 -10.62 18.30 9.30
C GLN A 56 -11.48 17.73 8.18
N GLY A 57 -11.55 16.40 8.13
CA GLY A 57 -12.29 15.64 7.12
C GLY A 57 -11.39 14.97 6.08
N THR A 58 -12.01 14.47 5.02
CA THR A 58 -11.29 13.78 3.94
C THR A 58 -10.64 14.80 3.01
N MET A 59 -9.32 14.76 2.89
CA MET A 59 -8.56 15.58 1.94
C MET A 59 -8.50 14.92 0.56
N ASN A 60 -9.67 14.65 -0.02
CA ASN A 60 -9.76 14.04 -1.34
C ASN A 60 -9.59 15.11 -2.41
N ASP A 61 -8.66 14.91 -3.33
CA ASP A 61 -8.63 15.67 -4.57
C ASP A 61 -9.38 14.91 -5.68
N TRP A 62 -9.38 15.46 -6.89
CA TRP A 62 -10.00 14.82 -8.05
C TRP A 62 -9.35 13.48 -8.41
N TRP A 63 -8.10 13.25 -8.00
CA TRP A 63 -7.34 12.02 -8.23
C TRP A 63 -7.77 10.91 -7.25
N GLY A 64 -8.21 11.27 -6.05
CA GLY A 64 -8.74 10.38 -5.01
C GLY A 64 -10.11 9.75 -5.30
N ASN A 65 -10.83 10.20 -6.34
CA ASN A 65 -12.09 9.57 -6.78
C ASN A 65 -11.89 8.12 -7.27
N GLY A 66 -10.65 7.69 -7.45
CA GLY A 66 -10.29 6.36 -7.87
C GLY A 66 -10.58 6.14 -9.35
N VAL A 67 -9.89 5.16 -9.93
CA VAL A 67 -10.10 4.80 -11.32
C VAL A 67 -11.25 3.80 -11.37
N GLY A 68 -12.38 4.19 -11.95
CA GLY A 68 -13.50 3.28 -12.27
C GLY A 68 -13.17 2.25 -13.36
N SER A 69 -11.90 2.10 -13.75
CA SER A 69 -11.45 1.28 -14.88
C SER A 69 -11.34 -0.20 -14.57
N THR A 70 -11.30 -0.62 -13.30
CA THR A 70 -11.09 -2.03 -12.89
C THR A 70 -12.05 -2.49 -11.77
N PRO A 71 -13.37 -2.23 -11.87
CA PRO A 71 -14.32 -2.46 -10.78
C PRO A 71 -14.36 -3.93 -10.31
N TYR A 72 -14.14 -4.88 -11.22
CA TYR A 72 -14.10 -6.30 -10.89
C TYR A 72 -12.88 -6.68 -10.06
N ALA A 73 -11.69 -6.21 -10.41
CA ALA A 73 -10.48 -6.46 -9.62
C ALA A 73 -10.64 -5.85 -8.21
N VAL A 74 -11.21 -4.64 -8.12
CA VAL A 74 -11.46 -3.97 -6.83
C VAL A 74 -12.46 -4.76 -5.99
N LYS A 75 -13.54 -5.27 -6.60
CA LYS A 75 -14.50 -6.16 -5.92
C LYS A 75 -13.81 -7.41 -5.39
N HIS A 76 -12.98 -8.05 -6.21
CA HIS A 76 -12.27 -9.28 -5.86
C HIS A 76 -11.30 -9.07 -4.70
N PHE A 77 -10.52 -7.99 -4.75
CA PHE A 77 -9.65 -7.56 -3.66
C PHE A 77 -10.43 -7.27 -2.36
N LYS A 78 -11.54 -6.51 -2.44
CA LYS A 78 -12.37 -6.22 -1.26
C LYS A 78 -12.95 -7.48 -0.62
N GLU A 79 -13.24 -8.50 -1.43
CA GLU A 79 -13.63 -9.80 -0.91
C GLU A 79 -12.50 -10.50 -0.17
N ALA A 80 -11.26 -10.45 -0.68
CA ALA A 80 -10.09 -10.96 0.03
C ALA A 80 -9.95 -10.35 1.43
N LEU A 81 -10.08 -9.03 1.55
CA LEU A 81 -10.03 -8.32 2.83
C LEU A 81 -11.14 -8.80 3.78
N ARG A 82 -12.36 -8.94 3.25
CA ARG A 82 -13.52 -9.43 4.02
C ARG A 82 -13.31 -10.86 4.50
N LEU A 83 -12.82 -11.74 3.64
CA LEU A 83 -12.53 -13.15 3.97
C LEU A 83 -11.44 -13.23 5.04
N SER A 84 -10.35 -12.49 4.88
CA SER A 84 -9.25 -12.46 5.84
C SER A 84 -9.73 -12.05 7.23
N ARG A 85 -10.55 -10.99 7.33
CA ARG A 85 -11.16 -10.57 8.61
C ARG A 85 -12.06 -11.64 9.24
N ILE A 86 -12.73 -12.47 8.43
CA ILE A 86 -13.52 -13.60 8.94
C ILE A 86 -12.59 -14.69 9.45
N CYS A 87 -11.52 -15.00 8.70
CA CYS A 87 -10.51 -15.98 9.10
C CYS A 87 -9.88 -15.60 10.44
N ASP A 88 -9.44 -14.34 10.62
CA ASP A 88 -8.84 -13.89 11.89
C ASP A 88 -9.73 -14.25 13.10
N ARG A 89 -11.05 -14.04 13.00
CA ARG A 89 -12.01 -14.37 14.05
C ARG A 89 -12.29 -15.87 14.22
N LEU A 90 -12.16 -16.66 13.15
CA LEU A 90 -12.32 -18.12 13.22
C LEU A 90 -11.07 -18.76 13.82
N GLU A 91 -9.89 -18.28 13.42
CA GLU A 91 -8.59 -18.75 13.87
C GLU A 91 -8.37 -18.46 15.36
N GLU A 92 -8.93 -17.36 15.90
CA GLU A 92 -9.03 -17.10 17.35
C GLU A 92 -9.74 -18.25 18.10
N ASN A 93 -10.77 -18.86 17.49
CA ASN A 93 -11.53 -19.94 18.11
C ASN A 93 -10.93 -21.32 17.88
N THR A 94 -10.29 -21.56 16.73
CA THR A 94 -9.70 -22.86 16.38
C THR A 94 -8.26 -23.02 16.84
N GLY A 95 -7.56 -21.91 17.12
CA GLY A 95 -6.14 -21.90 17.49
C GLY A 95 -5.19 -22.25 16.34
N VAL A 96 -5.70 -22.41 15.11
CA VAL A 96 -4.88 -22.76 13.94
C VAL A 96 -4.69 -21.53 13.08
N HIS A 97 -3.43 -21.12 12.92
CA HIS A 97 -3.05 -19.96 12.13
C HIS A 97 -2.02 -20.39 11.09
N ASN A 98 -2.32 -20.19 9.80
CA ASN A 98 -1.36 -20.47 8.73
C ASN A 98 -0.60 -19.19 8.38
N GLU A 99 0.60 -19.04 8.95
CA GLU A 99 1.46 -17.86 8.79
C GLU A 99 1.80 -17.57 7.33
N GLU A 100 2.05 -18.61 6.52
CA GLU A 100 2.40 -18.46 5.10
C GLU A 100 1.23 -17.83 4.32
N LEU A 101 0.01 -18.31 4.54
CA LEU A 101 -1.18 -17.77 3.88
C LEU A 101 -1.53 -16.36 4.38
N VAL A 102 -1.24 -16.06 5.65
CA VAL A 102 -1.45 -14.72 6.22
C VAL A 102 -0.48 -13.73 5.59
N GLN A 103 0.79 -14.11 5.46
CA GLN A 103 1.80 -13.32 4.78
C GLN A 103 1.45 -13.15 3.30
N ALA A 104 1.09 -14.24 2.59
CA ALA A 104 0.69 -14.18 1.20
C ALA A 104 -0.52 -13.26 0.97
N TYR A 105 -1.55 -13.35 1.83
CA TYR A 105 -2.66 -12.41 1.81
C TYR A 105 -2.18 -10.97 2.02
N GLY A 106 -1.36 -10.73 3.04
CA GLY A 106 -0.87 -9.40 3.42
C GLY A 106 -0.07 -8.74 2.31
N ASP A 107 0.99 -9.41 1.83
CA ASP A 107 1.89 -8.89 0.80
C ASP A 107 1.15 -8.57 -0.50
N ASN A 108 0.28 -9.48 -0.96
CA ASN A 108 -0.49 -9.26 -2.19
C ASN A 108 -1.56 -8.18 -2.00
N SER A 109 -2.18 -8.07 -0.81
CA SER A 109 -3.14 -7.01 -0.52
C SER A 109 -2.47 -5.64 -0.54
N LEU A 110 -1.29 -5.53 0.07
CA LEU A 110 -0.50 -4.29 0.09
C LEU A 110 -0.11 -3.89 -1.34
N LEU A 111 0.43 -4.80 -2.13
CA LEU A 111 0.84 -4.53 -3.51
C LEU A 111 -0.34 -4.14 -4.41
N TYR A 112 -1.52 -4.74 -4.24
CA TYR A 112 -2.71 -4.32 -4.99
C TYR A 112 -3.17 -2.92 -4.59
N SER A 113 -3.14 -2.61 -3.30
CA SER A 113 -3.61 -1.34 -2.73
C SER A 113 -2.65 -0.17 -2.91
N GLU A 114 -1.45 -0.42 -3.43
CA GLU A 114 -0.46 0.61 -3.72
C GLU A 114 -1.03 1.63 -4.73
N HIS A 115 -0.71 2.92 -4.51
CA HIS A 115 -1.35 4.04 -5.19
C HIS A 115 -1.09 4.11 -6.70
N THR A 116 0.01 3.52 -7.19
CA THR A 116 0.37 3.49 -8.61
C THR A 116 -0.53 2.51 -9.35
N TRP A 117 -1.50 3.01 -10.11
CA TRP A 117 -2.51 2.15 -10.73
C TRP A 117 -2.11 1.57 -12.09
N GLY A 118 -1.44 2.35 -12.93
CA GLY A 118 -1.14 1.95 -14.31
C GLY A 118 0.07 2.68 -14.85
N HIS A 119 0.48 2.29 -16.05
CA HIS A 119 1.62 2.90 -16.73
C HIS A 119 1.31 4.34 -17.15
N SER A 120 2.32 5.22 -17.23
CA SER A 120 2.15 6.61 -17.67
C SER A 120 1.54 6.75 -19.08
N ALA A 121 1.74 5.74 -19.93
CA ALA A 121 1.18 5.67 -21.28
C ALA A 121 -0.23 5.05 -21.36
N THR A 122 -0.91 4.77 -20.24
CA THR A 122 -2.22 4.07 -20.24
C THR A 122 -3.28 4.81 -21.06
N ILE A 123 -3.25 6.15 -21.09
CA ILE A 123 -4.21 6.95 -21.86
C ILE A 123 -3.78 7.13 -23.32
N SER A 124 -2.49 7.35 -23.57
CA SER A 124 -1.98 7.65 -24.91
C SER A 124 -1.77 6.40 -25.77
N ASN A 125 -1.27 5.31 -25.17
CA ASN A 125 -0.95 4.05 -25.85
C ASN A 125 -1.46 2.84 -25.04
N PRO A 126 -2.79 2.69 -24.84
CA PRO A 126 -3.36 1.66 -23.95
C PRO A 126 -2.99 0.22 -24.34
N CYS A 127 -2.72 -0.03 -25.62
CA CYS A 127 -2.41 -1.36 -26.13
C CYS A 127 -0.92 -1.70 -26.09
N ASP A 128 -0.07 -0.80 -25.58
CA ASP A 128 1.36 -1.08 -25.48
C ASP A 128 1.61 -2.25 -24.51
N THR A 129 2.57 -3.11 -24.83
CA THR A 129 2.80 -4.38 -24.12
C THR A 129 3.11 -4.13 -22.64
N MET A 130 3.86 -3.06 -22.35
CA MET A 130 4.21 -2.71 -20.97
C MET A 130 3.00 -2.20 -20.17
N VAL A 131 2.06 -1.50 -20.82
CA VAL A 131 0.82 -1.02 -20.19
C VAL A 131 -0.04 -2.22 -19.78
N THR A 132 -0.26 -3.15 -20.70
CA THR A 132 -1.10 -4.33 -20.45
C THR A 132 -0.45 -5.29 -19.44
N ASN A 133 0.87 -5.49 -19.50
CA ASN A 133 1.59 -6.30 -18.52
C ASN A 133 1.49 -5.76 -17.09
N LEU A 134 1.49 -4.44 -16.90
CA LEU A 134 1.32 -3.85 -15.57
C LEU A 134 -0.09 -4.08 -15.02
N ASP A 135 -1.12 -3.97 -15.86
CA ASP A 135 -2.49 -4.30 -15.47
C ASP A 135 -2.64 -5.78 -15.08
N PHE A 136 -2.07 -6.71 -15.86
CA PHE A 136 -2.05 -8.13 -15.51
C PHE A 136 -1.38 -8.40 -14.16
N ARG A 137 -0.22 -7.79 -13.90
CA ARG A 137 0.49 -7.94 -12.61
C ARG A 137 -0.33 -7.39 -11.46
N LYS A 138 -0.91 -6.19 -11.62
CA LYS A 138 -1.72 -5.58 -10.57
C LYS A 138 -2.94 -6.44 -10.25
N ASN A 139 -3.68 -6.89 -11.26
CA ASN A 139 -4.84 -7.75 -11.07
C ASN A 139 -4.47 -9.12 -10.47
N SER A 140 -3.27 -9.65 -10.78
CA SER A 140 -2.76 -10.87 -10.16
C SER A 140 -2.60 -10.74 -8.64
N TYR A 141 -2.20 -9.57 -8.12
CA TYR A 141 -2.10 -9.35 -6.67
C TYR A 141 -3.48 -9.47 -5.99
N ALA A 142 -4.54 -8.89 -6.55
CA ALA A 142 -5.89 -9.08 -6.03
C ALA A 142 -6.30 -10.56 -6.00
N SER A 143 -5.99 -11.29 -7.07
CA SER A 143 -6.29 -12.72 -7.18
C SER A 143 -5.55 -13.55 -6.13
N LYS A 144 -4.25 -13.31 -5.95
CA LYS A 144 -3.42 -14.04 -4.97
C LYS A 144 -3.83 -13.73 -3.53
N ALA A 145 -4.16 -12.47 -3.24
CA ALA A 145 -4.71 -12.08 -1.94
C ALA A 145 -6.01 -12.83 -1.64
N HIS A 146 -6.91 -12.91 -2.62
CA HIS A 146 -8.17 -13.64 -2.48
C HIS A 146 -7.94 -15.14 -2.31
N GLU A 147 -7.08 -15.76 -3.11
CA GLU A 147 -6.75 -17.18 -3.02
C GLU A 147 -6.23 -17.55 -1.63
N ALA A 148 -5.26 -16.79 -1.11
CA ALA A 148 -4.72 -17.01 0.23
C ALA A 148 -5.81 -16.89 1.31
N ALA A 149 -6.65 -15.85 1.25
CA ALA A 149 -7.75 -15.67 2.20
C ALA A 149 -8.82 -16.79 2.10
N ALA A 150 -9.12 -17.27 0.89
CA ALA A 150 -10.05 -18.36 0.66
C ALA A 150 -9.51 -19.70 1.20
N MET A 151 -8.22 -19.99 0.99
CA MET A 151 -7.57 -21.18 1.54
C MET A 151 -7.54 -21.15 3.07
N ARG A 152 -7.24 -19.99 3.68
CA ARG A 152 -7.34 -19.81 5.14
C ARG A 152 -8.74 -20.13 5.66
N LYS A 153 -9.76 -19.65 4.95
CA LYS A 153 -11.16 -19.90 5.32
C LYS A 153 -11.49 -21.39 5.25
N MET A 154 -11.06 -22.09 4.20
CA MET A 154 -11.29 -23.52 4.07
C MET A 154 -10.68 -24.31 5.23
N ASN A 155 -9.42 -24.01 5.58
CA ASN A 155 -8.74 -24.65 6.70
C ASN A 155 -9.46 -24.39 8.04
N SER A 156 -9.84 -23.13 8.28
CA SER A 156 -10.48 -22.73 9.53
C SER A 156 -11.91 -23.26 9.68
N ALA A 157 -12.69 -23.28 8.58
CA ALA A 157 -14.06 -23.79 8.59
C ALA A 157 -14.10 -25.31 8.85
N PHE A 158 -13.19 -26.06 8.22
CA PHE A 158 -13.07 -27.50 8.45
C PHE A 158 -12.77 -27.81 9.93
N LEU A 159 -11.85 -27.07 10.54
CA LEU A 159 -11.49 -27.25 11.94
C LEU A 159 -12.60 -26.81 12.90
N TRP A 160 -13.34 -25.75 12.56
CA TRP A 160 -14.51 -25.30 13.32
C TRP A 160 -15.60 -26.37 13.35
N GLU A 161 -15.92 -26.99 12.20
CA GLU A 161 -16.89 -28.09 12.13
C GLU A 161 -16.46 -29.28 12.99
N ILE A 162 -15.18 -29.66 12.97
CA ILE A 162 -14.64 -30.72 13.84
C ILE A 162 -14.77 -30.36 15.32
N SER A 163 -14.43 -29.12 15.69
CA SER A 163 -14.52 -28.65 17.07
C SER A 163 -15.98 -28.71 17.58
N CYS A 164 -16.93 -28.20 16.80
CA CYS A 164 -18.36 -28.28 17.15
C CYS A 164 -18.87 -29.73 17.25
N ALA A 165 -18.44 -30.62 16.36
CA ALA A 165 -18.82 -32.03 16.40
C ALA A 165 -18.26 -32.76 17.63
N THR A 166 -17.06 -32.40 18.07
CA THR A 166 -16.41 -33.00 19.25
C THR A 166 -17.09 -32.55 20.55
N ILE A 167 -17.53 -31.29 20.63
CA ILE A 167 -18.28 -30.74 21.79
C ILE A 167 -19.67 -31.39 21.90
N ALA A 168 -20.25 -31.87 20.78
CA ALA A 168 -21.59 -32.44 20.73
C ALA A 168 -21.68 -33.94 21.13
N ILE A 169 -20.56 -34.60 21.43
CA ILE A 169 -20.56 -35.99 21.93
C ILE A 169 -20.46 -35.95 23.46
N PRO A 170 -21.55 -36.22 24.21
CA PRO A 170 -21.46 -36.32 25.66
C PRO A 170 -20.64 -37.57 26.01
N GLU A 171 -19.61 -37.41 26.84
CA GLU A 171 -18.95 -38.54 27.50
C GLU A 171 -20.02 -39.37 28.24
N LYS A 172 -20.05 -40.68 27.98
CA LYS A 172 -20.89 -41.63 28.70
C LYS A 172 -20.32 -41.98 30.06
#